data_AF-A0A7K2WRL1-F1
#
_entry.id   AF-A0A7K2WRL1-F1
#
_cell.length_a   1.000
_cell.length_b   1.000
_cell.length_c   1.000
_cell.angle_alpha   90.00
_cell.angle_beta   90.00
_cell.angle_gamma   90.00
#
_symmetry.space_group_name_H-M   'P 1'
#
loop_
_entity.id
_entity.type
_entity.pdbx_description
1 polymer ?
#
loop_
_entity_poly.entity_id
_entity_poly.type
_entity_poly.pdbx_seq_one_letter_code
_entity_poly.pdbx_strand_id
1 'polypeptide(L)'
;MTGRWTAEVRGAPDAGVRLFCFAHAGGGPAGFRSWQREFGQDADIRPVLLPGRESRSREQPLRRMTDIVGPLCDGLLPLLDRPYALFGHSLGAALAYEVARELAARGWGEPRHLFVSARR
;
A
#
# COMPACT_ATOMS: atom_id res chain seq x y z
N MET A 1 -16.42 -0.78 -7.57
CA MET A 1 -14.98 -0.78 -7.94
C MET A 1 -14.33 -2.03 -7.37
N THR A 2 -14.36 -3.14 -8.09
CA THR A 2 -13.75 -4.42 -7.69
C THR A 2 -12.45 -4.61 -8.46
N GLY A 3 -11.43 -3.84 -8.08
CA GLY A 3 -10.09 -3.94 -8.63
C GLY A 3 -9.11 -4.34 -7.53
N ARG A 4 -8.09 -5.11 -7.89
CA ARG A 4 -7.01 -5.46 -6.97
C ARG A 4 -6.24 -4.19 -6.55
N TRP A 5 -6.06 -3.98 -5.25
CA TRP A 5 -5.42 -2.78 -4.69
C TRP A 5 -3.93 -2.92 -4.36
N THR A 6 -3.39 -4.14 -4.48
CA THR A 6 -1.95 -4.41 -4.37
C THR A 6 -1.47 -5.08 -5.64
N ALA A 7 -0.19 -4.96 -5.98
CA ALA A 7 0.36 -5.69 -7.10
C ALA A 7 0.47 -7.20 -6.85
N GLU A 8 0.59 -7.93 -7.94
CA GLU A 8 0.91 -9.34 -7.96
C GLU A 8 2.42 -9.50 -7.87
N VAL A 9 2.89 -9.75 -6.64
CA VAL A 9 4.31 -9.99 -6.33
C VAL A 9 4.39 -11.40 -5.74
N ARG A 10 5.49 -12.12 -6.00
CA ARG A 10 5.80 -13.38 -5.30
C ARG A 10 6.02 -13.06 -3.82
N GLY A 11 4.95 -13.02 -3.03
CA GLY A 11 5.01 -12.64 -1.62
C GLY A 11 5.78 -13.63 -0.75
N ALA A 12 5.93 -13.28 0.52
CA ALA A 12 6.52 -14.13 1.55
C ALA A 12 5.40 -14.62 2.50
N PRO A 13 4.79 -15.79 2.25
CA PRO A 13 3.64 -16.25 3.02
C PRO A 13 3.95 -16.50 4.50
N ASP A 14 5.21 -16.80 4.82
CA ASP A 14 5.68 -17.08 6.19
C ASP A 14 6.23 -15.83 6.89
N ALA A 15 6.30 -14.68 6.21
CA ALA A 15 6.75 -13.45 6.83
C ALA A 15 5.79 -13.00 7.94
N GLY A 16 6.35 -12.69 9.10
CA GLY A 16 5.60 -12.27 10.29
C GLY A 16 4.98 -10.87 10.19
N VAL A 17 5.33 -10.10 9.16
CA VAL A 17 4.80 -8.75 8.92
C VAL A 17 4.57 -8.50 7.43
N ARG A 18 3.56 -7.71 7.11
CA ARG A 18 3.27 -7.23 5.75
C ARG A 18 3.63 -5.75 5.60
N LEU A 19 4.39 -5.40 4.58
CA LEU A 19 4.74 -4.01 4.28
C LEU A 19 3.96 -3.52 3.07
N PHE A 20 3.01 -2.61 3.27
CA PHE A 20 2.31 -1.95 2.16
C PHE A 20 3.11 -0.74 1.66
N CYS A 21 3.42 -0.72 0.36
CA CYS A 21 4.32 0.29 -0.22
C CYS A 21 3.56 1.24 -1.16
N PHE A 22 3.62 2.53 -0.85
CA PHE A 22 2.90 3.59 -1.56
C PHE A 22 3.88 4.45 -2.36
N ALA A 23 3.77 4.41 -3.69
CA ALA A 23 4.64 5.16 -4.60
C ALA A 23 4.33 6.67 -4.61
N HIS A 24 5.26 7.45 -5.17
CA HIS A 24 5.06 8.87 -5.47
C HIS A 24 4.01 9.10 -6.56
N ALA A 25 3.66 10.37 -6.80
CA ALA A 25 2.72 10.76 -7.85
C ALA A 25 3.22 10.31 -9.24
N GLY A 26 2.39 9.54 -9.96
CA GLY A 26 2.75 8.97 -11.26
C GLY A 26 3.53 7.65 -11.17
N GLY A 27 4.06 7.31 -10.01
CA GLY A 27 4.65 6.00 -9.73
C GLY A 27 3.61 4.90 -9.50
N GLY A 28 4.09 3.67 -9.41
CA GLY A 28 3.28 2.48 -9.14
C GLY A 28 4.13 1.34 -8.58
N PRO A 29 3.55 0.13 -8.47
CA PRO A 29 4.23 -1.07 -7.99
C PRO A 29 5.61 -1.37 -8.59
N ALA A 30 5.85 -0.96 -9.82
CA ALA A 30 7.11 -1.05 -10.54
C ALA A 30 8.33 -0.58 -9.73
N GLY A 31 8.16 0.47 -8.92
CA GLY A 31 9.22 1.04 -8.08
C GLY A 31 9.70 0.12 -6.95
N PHE A 32 8.94 -0.93 -6.64
CA PHE A 32 9.19 -1.84 -5.52
C PHE A 32 9.54 -3.27 -5.96
N ARG A 33 9.75 -3.51 -7.26
CA ARG A 33 9.91 -4.87 -7.83
C ARG A 33 11.04 -5.68 -7.20
N SER A 34 12.16 -5.04 -6.82
CA SER A 34 13.30 -5.74 -6.23
C SER A 34 13.16 -6.00 -4.74
N TRP A 35 12.26 -5.28 -4.05
CA TRP A 35 12.20 -5.24 -2.60
C TRP A 35 11.89 -6.60 -1.99
N GLN A 36 10.93 -7.34 -2.56
CA GLN A 36 10.59 -8.66 -2.01
C GLN A 36 11.78 -9.63 -2.03
N ARG A 37 12.66 -9.52 -3.03
CA ARG A 37 13.90 -10.31 -3.10
C ARG A 37 14.93 -9.84 -2.09
N GLU A 38 15.02 -8.53 -1.84
CA GLU A 38 15.96 -7.94 -0.88
C GLU A 38 15.55 -8.22 0.57
N PHE A 39 14.25 -8.18 0.88
CA PHE A 39 13.71 -8.48 2.21
C PHE A 39 13.56 -9.97 2.49
N GLY A 40 13.57 -10.84 1.47
CA GLY A 40 13.44 -12.28 1.67
C GLY A 40 12.15 -12.65 2.43
N GLN A 41 12.31 -13.29 3.60
CA GLN A 41 11.21 -13.67 4.50
C GLN A 41 10.99 -12.69 5.66
N ASP A 42 11.76 -11.60 5.74
CA ASP A 42 11.64 -10.63 6.83
C ASP A 42 10.32 -9.83 6.73
N ALA A 43 9.81 -9.63 5.51
CA ALA A 43 8.53 -8.97 5.26
C ALA A 43 7.86 -9.45 3.96
N ASP A 44 6.53 -9.52 3.97
CA ASP A 44 5.69 -9.70 2.78
C ASP A 44 5.43 -8.32 2.14
N ILE A 45 6.12 -8.03 1.04
CA ILE A 45 6.09 -6.74 0.36
C ILE A 45 4.86 -6.65 -0.55
N ARG A 46 3.99 -5.66 -0.27
CA ARG A 46 2.73 -5.44 -0.98
C ARG A 46 2.66 -4.03 -1.55
N PRO A 47 3.20 -3.80 -2.75
CA PRO A 47 3.08 -2.51 -3.42
C PRO A 47 1.62 -2.19 -3.73
N VAL A 48 1.19 -0.97 -3.41
CA VAL A 48 -0.17 -0.50 -3.67
C VAL A 48 -0.34 -0.14 -5.15
N LEU A 49 -1.44 -0.62 -5.74
CA LEU A 49 -1.79 -0.43 -7.14
C LEU A 49 -3.08 0.40 -7.25
N LEU A 50 -2.91 1.70 -7.48
CA LEU A 50 -4.01 2.65 -7.65
C LEU A 50 -4.64 2.58 -9.05
N PRO A 51 -5.93 2.94 -9.21
CA PRO A 51 -6.55 3.13 -10.51
C PRO A 51 -5.76 4.08 -11.41
N GLY A 52 -5.70 3.79 -12.70
CA GLY A 52 -4.95 4.58 -13.68
C GLY A 52 -3.43 4.38 -13.63
N ARG A 53 -2.96 3.29 -13.01
CA ARG A 53 -1.53 2.91 -12.96
C ARG A 53 -1.33 1.50 -13.48
N GLU A 54 -0.24 1.28 -14.21
CA GLU A 54 0.23 -0.05 -14.64
C GLU A 54 -0.89 -0.96 -15.19
N SER A 55 -1.14 -2.13 -14.60
CA SER A 55 -2.18 -3.05 -15.05
C SER A 55 -3.61 -2.50 -14.90
N ARG A 56 -3.79 -1.42 -14.12
CA ARG A 56 -5.04 -0.63 -14.00
C ARG A 56 -4.99 0.68 -14.80
N SER A 57 -4.08 0.83 -15.78
CA SER A 57 -3.90 2.06 -16.57
C SER A 57 -5.14 2.50 -17.36
N ARG A 58 -6.04 1.58 -17.70
CA ARG A 58 -7.31 1.87 -18.38
C ARG A 58 -8.40 2.41 -17.44
N GLU A 59 -8.23 2.30 -16.13
CA GLU A 59 -9.16 2.85 -15.15
C GLU A 59 -8.94 4.35 -14.96
N GLN A 60 -10.00 5.09 -14.68
CA GLN A 60 -9.89 6.53 -14.41
C GLN A 60 -9.07 6.77 -13.13
N PRO A 61 -8.00 7.60 -13.17
CA PRO A 61 -7.25 7.94 -11.98
C PRO A 61 -8.11 8.72 -10.97
N LEU A 62 -8.08 8.28 -9.72
CA LEU A 62 -8.68 9.01 -8.62
C LEU A 62 -7.82 10.23 -8.26
N ARG A 63 -8.46 11.38 -8.03
CA ARG A 63 -7.76 12.68 -7.89
C ARG A 63 -7.86 13.32 -6.50
N ARG A 64 -8.76 12.84 -5.64
CA ARG A 64 -8.91 13.34 -4.27
C ARG A 64 -8.55 12.25 -3.29
N MET A 65 -7.85 12.63 -2.21
CA MET A 65 -7.43 11.70 -1.17
C MET A 65 -8.62 10.91 -0.59
N THR A 66 -9.73 11.59 -0.34
CA THR A 66 -10.98 11.00 0.17
C THR A 66 -11.56 9.93 -0.73
N ASP A 67 -11.41 10.06 -2.06
CA ASP A 67 -11.90 9.06 -3.02
C ASP A 67 -10.99 7.83 -3.07
N ILE A 68 -9.74 7.96 -2.63
CA ILE A 68 -8.73 6.89 -2.65
C ILE A 68 -8.76 6.09 -1.36
N VAL A 69 -8.67 6.78 -0.21
CA VAL A 69 -8.36 6.16 1.09
C VAL A 69 -9.40 5.12 1.49
N GLY A 70 -10.69 5.45 1.38
CA GLY A 70 -11.76 4.52 1.79
C GLY A 70 -11.76 3.21 0.99
N PRO A 71 -11.90 3.27 -0.35
CA PRO A 71 -11.85 2.07 -1.19
C PRO A 71 -10.53 1.30 -1.11
N LEU A 72 -9.41 2.01 -0.91
CA LEU A 72 -8.12 1.38 -0.68
C LEU A 72 -8.12 0.59 0.63
N CYS A 73 -8.58 1.19 1.74
CA CYS A 73 -8.70 0.48 3.01
C CYS A 73 -9.57 -0.78 2.88
N ASP A 74 -10.73 -0.68 2.23
CA ASP A 74 -11.61 -1.83 1.95
C ASP A 74 -10.87 -2.94 1.20
N GLY A 75 -10.06 -2.57 0.20
CA GLY A 75 -9.23 -3.48 -0.57
C GLY A 75 -8.06 -4.10 0.20
N LEU A 76 -7.60 -3.45 1.28
CA LEU A 76 -6.53 -3.93 2.13
C LEU A 76 -7.03 -4.83 3.26
N LEU A 77 -8.30 -4.72 3.70
CA LEU A 77 -8.84 -5.50 4.83
C LEU A 77 -8.56 -7.01 4.76
N PRO A 78 -8.74 -7.69 3.60
CA PRO A 78 -8.45 -9.13 3.52
C PRO A 78 -6.95 -9.47 3.70
N LEU A 79 -6.09 -8.47 3.64
CA LEU A 79 -4.64 -8.57 3.79
C LEU A 79 -4.16 -8.09 5.18
N LEU A 80 -5.07 -7.79 6.11
CA LEU A 80 -4.74 -7.44 7.50
C LEU A 80 -4.86 -8.65 8.44
N ASP A 81 -4.52 -9.84 7.94
CA ASP A 81 -4.51 -11.13 8.68
C ASP A 81 -3.33 -11.28 9.65
N ARG A 82 -2.39 -10.33 9.62
CA ARG A 82 -1.14 -10.34 10.39
C ARG A 82 -0.66 -8.90 10.64
N PRO A 83 0.33 -8.68 11.52
CA PRO A 83 0.91 -7.36 11.71
C PRO A 83 1.32 -6.72 10.38
N TYR A 84 1.11 -5.42 10.26
CA TYR A 84 1.45 -4.68 9.05
C TYR A 84 2.23 -3.40 9.37
N ALA A 85 2.98 -2.95 8.37
CA ALA A 85 3.67 -1.67 8.35
C ALA A 85 3.37 -0.97 7.02
N LEU A 86 3.59 0.35 6.99
CA LEU A 86 3.34 1.18 5.82
C LEU A 86 4.61 1.93 5.44
N PHE A 87 4.94 1.93 4.15
CA PHE A 87 6.00 2.76 3.59
C PHE A 87 5.43 3.68 2.53
N GLY A 88 5.69 4.99 2.59
CA GLY A 88 5.27 5.92 1.56
C GLY A 88 6.33 6.93 1.17
N HIS A 89 6.44 7.20 -0.14
CA HIS A 89 7.36 8.20 -0.68
C HIS A 89 6.61 9.37 -1.34
N SER A 90 6.93 10.61 -0.99
CA SER A 90 6.33 11.84 -1.51
C SER A 90 4.79 11.88 -1.34
N LEU A 91 4.01 11.83 -2.42
CA LEU A 91 2.54 11.69 -2.33
C LEU A 91 2.14 10.40 -1.61
N GLY A 92 2.90 9.32 -1.83
CA GLY A 92 2.69 8.03 -1.16
C GLY A 92 2.83 8.12 0.35
N ALA A 93 3.66 9.02 0.87
CA ALA A 93 3.80 9.25 2.31
C ALA A 93 2.51 9.79 2.93
N ALA A 94 1.87 10.77 2.30
CA ALA A 94 0.57 11.27 2.77
C ALA A 94 -0.53 10.22 2.63
N LEU A 95 -0.53 9.46 1.54
CA LEU A 95 -1.51 8.39 1.35
C LEU A 95 -1.35 7.30 2.41
N ALA A 96 -0.12 6.89 2.73
CA ALA A 96 0.17 5.93 3.79
C ALA A 96 -0.29 6.43 5.16
N TYR A 97 -0.07 7.71 5.47
CA TYR A 97 -0.55 8.33 6.70
C TYR A 97 -2.07 8.35 6.82
N GLU A 98 -2.78 8.77 5.77
CA GLU A 98 -4.25 8.78 5.78
C GLU A 98 -4.84 7.36 5.85
N VAL A 99 -4.21 6.38 5.20
CA VAL A 99 -4.60 4.97 5.33
C VAL A 99 -4.38 4.47 6.76
N ALA A 100 -3.27 4.82 7.41
CA ALA A 100 -3.03 4.46 8.82
C ALA A 100 -4.14 4.99 9.73
N ARG A 101 -4.49 6.27 9.57
CA ARG A 101 -5.55 6.93 10.34
C ARG A 101 -6.91 6.31 10.11
N GLU A 102 -7.25 6.06 8.85
CA GLU A 102 -8.54 5.48 8.47
C GLU A 102 -8.69 4.04 8.99
N LEU A 103 -7.66 3.20 8.85
CA LEU A 103 -7.69 1.83 9.37
C LEU A 103 -7.82 1.79 10.89
N ALA A 104 -7.09 2.66 11.60
CA ALA A 104 -7.21 2.79 13.04
C ALA A 104 -8.62 3.25 13.46
N ALA A 105 -9.18 4.27 12.79
CA ALA A 105 -10.53 4.77 13.04
C ALA A 105 -11.62 3.71 12.80
N ARG A 106 -11.39 2.78 11.87
CA ARG A 106 -12.28 1.65 11.57
C ARG A 106 -12.08 0.43 12.50
N GLY A 107 -11.16 0.49 13.45
CA GLY A 107 -10.92 -0.59 14.41
C GLY A 107 -10.02 -1.73 13.88
N TRP A 108 -9.30 -1.53 12.78
CA TRP A 108 -8.37 -2.53 12.21
C TRP A 108 -6.95 -2.45 12.79
N GLY A 109 -6.77 -1.68 13.87
CA GLY A 109 -5.50 -1.48 14.54
C GLY A 109 -4.55 -0.53 13.81
N GLU A 110 -3.50 -0.12 14.51
CA GLU A 110 -2.47 0.76 14.00
C GLU A 110 -1.35 -0.03 13.29
N PRO A 111 -0.70 0.54 12.26
CA PRO A 111 0.49 -0.07 11.69
C PRO A 111 1.60 -0.14 12.75
N ARG A 112 2.40 -1.22 12.73
CA ARG A 112 3.60 -1.34 13.58
C ARG A 112 4.57 -0.19 13.36
N HIS A 113 4.70 0.24 12.10
CA HIS A 113 5.51 1.38 11.70
C HIS A 113 4.90 2.08 10.48
N LEU A 114 5.06 3.40 10.45
CA LEU A 114 4.83 4.23 9.27
C LEU A 114 6.17 4.86 8.87
N PHE A 115 6.72 4.42 7.74
CA PHE A 115 7.94 4.98 7.15
C PHE A 115 7.56 6.04 6.12
N VAL A 116 7.99 7.28 6.34
CA VAL A 116 7.76 8.41 5.42
C VAL A 116 9.07 8.84 4.76
N SER A 117 9.03 9.07 3.46
CA SER A 117 10.17 9.50 2.66
C SER A 117 9.78 10.66 1.76
N ALA A 118 10.69 11.62 1.57
CA ALA A 118 10.50 12.80 0.72
C ALA A 118 9.18 13.57 0.99
N ARG A 119 8.88 13.73 2.28
CA ARG A 119 7.75 14.52 2.79
C ARG A 119 8.30 15.48 3.85
N ARG A 120 7.87 16.75 3.81
CA ARG A 120 8.18 17.77 4.82
C ARG A 120 6.99 17.95 5.76
#